data_AF-L8LM87-F1
#
_entry.id   AF-L8LM87-F1
#
_cell.length_a   1.000
_cell.length_b   1.000
_cell.length_c   1.000
_cell.angle_alpha   90.00
_cell.angle_beta   90.00
_cell.angle_gamma   90.00
#
_symmetry.space_group_name_H-M   'P 1'
#
loop_
_entity.id
_entity.type
_entity.pdbx_description
1 polymer ?
#
loop_
_entity_poly.entity_id
_entity_poly.type
_entity_poly.pdbx_seq_one_letter_code
_entity_poly.pdbx_strand_id
1 'polypeptide(L)'
;MESNPPEQEPKLKDMEQVGSGTTPVQTAPGKLAPGNSTSLNLNTIKDQPWQEWVDMVFDVLAKIPVYVGNFFSDYRQPLVTLLLIASGAVTVYITLAVLDAIDDIPLLSPILKLLGLGYSAWFVYRYLWKAENRQELWQEFEAFKSQIVGRDS
;
A
#
# COMPACT_ATOMS: atom_id res chain seq x y z
N MET A 1 35.45 33.29 41.29
CA MET A 1 34.52 32.45 40.51
C MET A 1 35.04 31.02 40.69
N GLU A 2 34.92 30.48 41.89
CA GLU A 2 33.70 29.87 42.46
C GLU A 2 33.38 28.56 41.70
N SER A 3 33.96 27.49 42.25
CA SER A 3 33.43 26.14 42.44
C SER A 3 32.51 25.51 41.36
N ASN A 4 32.98 24.38 40.81
CA ASN A 4 32.12 23.27 40.42
C ASN A 4 32.66 21.99 41.12
N PRO A 5 31.86 21.24 41.90
CA PRO A 5 32.34 20.08 42.68
C PRO A 5 32.29 18.74 41.89
N PRO A 6 33.02 17.69 42.35
CA PRO A 6 32.98 16.35 41.76
C PRO A 6 32.16 15.36 42.61
N GLU A 7 31.15 14.71 42.04
CA GLU A 7 30.46 13.56 42.63
C GLU A 7 30.31 12.46 41.58
N GLN A 8 31.22 11.49 41.54
CA GLN A 8 31.26 10.23 42.31
C GLN A 8 30.45 9.10 41.65
N GLU A 9 31.16 8.25 40.90
CA GLU A 9 30.74 6.89 40.56
C GLU A 9 30.57 6.04 41.83
N PRO A 10 29.64 5.07 41.85
CA PRO A 10 29.84 3.86 42.62
C PRO A 10 29.98 2.63 41.71
N LYS A 11 31.15 2.02 41.83
CA LYS A 11 31.55 0.69 41.34
C LYS A 11 31.08 -0.40 42.31
N LEU A 12 30.65 -1.53 41.73
CA LEU A 12 30.80 -2.94 42.17
C LEU A 12 30.41 -3.29 43.63
N LYS A 13 29.37 -4.11 43.84
CA LYS A 13 29.47 -5.58 44.11
C LYS A 13 30.61 -5.94 45.07
N ASP A 14 30.24 -6.32 46.31
CA ASP A 14 30.70 -7.53 47.00
C ASP A 14 30.16 -7.60 48.46
N MET A 15 29.84 -8.83 48.90
CA MET A 15 29.82 -9.36 50.29
C MET A 15 28.68 -8.91 51.24
N GLU A 16 27.68 -9.74 51.62
CA GLU A 16 27.69 -11.01 52.39
C GLU A 16 27.43 -10.80 53.91
N GLN A 17 26.24 -11.25 54.34
CA GLN A 17 25.80 -11.79 55.65
C GLN A 17 26.00 -10.97 56.96
N VAL A 18 24.93 -10.90 57.77
CA VAL A 18 24.86 -11.32 59.20
C VAL A 18 23.52 -10.88 59.83
N GLY A 19 22.69 -11.86 60.25
CA GLY A 19 22.24 -11.94 61.65
C GLY A 19 20.82 -11.50 62.09
N SER A 20 19.98 -12.52 62.33
CA SER A 20 19.11 -12.72 63.52
C SER A 20 17.73 -12.07 63.65
N GLY A 21 16.71 -12.93 63.56
CA GLY A 21 15.35 -12.76 64.10
C GLY A 21 14.55 -14.08 64.02
N THR A 22 14.44 -14.79 65.14
CA THR A 22 14.04 -16.19 65.33
C THR A 22 12.56 -16.41 65.70
N THR A 23 11.89 -17.33 64.97
CA THR A 23 10.94 -18.44 65.38
C THR A 23 9.59 -18.07 66.08
N PRO A 24 8.47 -18.86 65.97
CA PRO A 24 8.44 -20.27 65.59
C PRO A 24 7.34 -20.78 64.63
N VAL A 25 7.76 -21.80 63.87
CA VAL A 25 6.95 -22.84 63.24
C VAL A 25 6.42 -23.80 64.30
N GLN A 26 5.14 -24.19 64.20
CA GLN A 26 4.57 -25.32 64.93
C GLN A 26 4.09 -26.37 63.92
N THR A 27 4.58 -27.60 64.08
CA THR A 27 4.29 -28.79 63.26
C THR A 27 3.63 -29.85 64.13
N ALA A 28 2.45 -30.36 63.72
CA ALA A 28 1.94 -31.75 63.86
C ALA A 28 0.41 -31.82 63.62
N PRO A 29 -0.21 -32.98 63.31
CA PRO A 29 0.11 -34.03 62.32
C PRO A 29 -1.05 -34.18 61.30
N GLY A 30 -0.87 -35.04 60.29
CA GLY A 30 -1.70 -35.09 59.09
C GLY A 30 -3.21 -35.36 59.26
N LYS A 31 -3.98 -34.70 58.39
CA LYS A 31 -5.23 -35.22 57.83
C LYS A 31 -5.14 -35.08 56.32
N LEU A 32 -5.14 -36.21 55.62
CA LEU A 32 -5.30 -36.27 54.17
C LEU A 32 -6.69 -35.73 53.82
N ALA A 33 -6.76 -34.48 53.35
CA ALA A 33 -7.95 -33.97 52.68
C ALA A 33 -8.03 -34.60 51.29
N PRO A 34 -9.22 -35.05 50.84
CA PRO A 34 -9.36 -35.77 49.59
C PRO A 34 -8.99 -34.85 48.44
N GLY A 35 -8.31 -35.41 47.43
CA GLY A 35 -7.88 -34.69 46.25
C GLY A 35 -8.98 -33.80 45.72
N ASN A 36 -8.71 -32.51 45.64
CA ASN A 36 -9.56 -31.59 44.90
C ASN A 36 -9.28 -31.84 43.43
N SER A 37 -9.90 -32.89 42.90
CA SER A 37 -10.02 -33.12 41.47
C SER A 37 -10.81 -31.94 40.93
N THR A 38 -10.10 -30.90 40.48
CA THR A 38 -10.68 -29.92 39.56
C THR A 38 -11.01 -30.70 38.30
N SER A 39 -12.22 -31.26 38.24
CA SER A 39 -12.80 -31.70 36.98
C SER A 39 -12.86 -30.46 36.10
N LEU A 40 -12.00 -30.41 35.09
CA LEU A 40 -12.06 -29.39 34.06
C LEU A 40 -13.46 -29.42 33.46
N ASN A 41 -14.27 -28.44 33.82
CA ASN A 41 -15.58 -28.25 33.23
C ASN A 41 -15.34 -27.60 31.86
N LEU A 42 -15.31 -28.43 30.80
CA LEU A 42 -15.12 -27.99 29.42
C LEU A 42 -16.26 -27.09 28.90
N ASN A 43 -17.32 -26.89 29.69
CA ASN A 43 -18.44 -26.05 29.27
C ASN A 43 -18.09 -24.56 29.39
N THR A 44 -17.07 -24.17 30.14
CA THR A 44 -16.62 -22.77 30.29
C THR A 44 -15.87 -22.23 29.07
N ILE A 45 -15.50 -23.07 28.10
CA ILE A 45 -14.99 -22.58 26.80
C ILE A 45 -16.13 -22.25 25.83
N LYS A 46 -17.37 -22.65 26.15
CA LYS A 46 -18.53 -22.36 25.31
C LYS A 46 -19.12 -20.95 25.55
N ASP A 47 -18.73 -20.32 26.64
CA ASP A 47 -19.33 -19.08 27.10
C ASP A 47 -18.30 -17.93 27.12
N GLN A 48 -18.39 -17.07 26.09
CA GLN A 48 -18.07 -15.63 26.14
C GLN A 48 -16.67 -15.04 25.77
N PRO A 49 -15.53 -15.74 25.60
CA PRO A 49 -14.28 -15.05 25.21
C PRO A 49 -14.25 -14.62 23.72
N TRP A 50 -15.04 -15.27 22.85
CA TRP A 50 -15.03 -14.97 21.41
C TRP A 50 -15.88 -13.76 21.04
N GLN A 51 -16.84 -13.38 21.89
CA GLN A 51 -17.76 -12.26 21.60
C GLN A 51 -17.05 -10.92 21.73
N GLU A 52 -16.17 -10.77 22.72
CA GLU A 52 -15.40 -9.53 22.93
C GLU A 52 -14.48 -9.20 21.73
N TRP A 53 -13.86 -10.20 21.11
CA TRP A 53 -13.03 -10.00 19.91
C TRP A 53 -13.86 -9.66 18.67
N VAL A 54 -15.02 -10.28 18.55
CA VAL A 54 -15.90 -10.09 17.41
C VAL A 54 -16.57 -8.73 17.43
N ASP A 55 -16.93 -8.21 18.59
CA ASP A 55 -17.45 -6.86 18.74
C ASP A 55 -16.40 -5.80 18.32
N MET A 56 -15.12 -6.01 18.67
CA MET A 56 -14.02 -5.13 18.23
C MET A 56 -13.82 -5.18 16.71
N VAL A 57 -13.85 -6.38 16.11
CA VAL A 57 -13.70 -6.53 14.66
C VAL A 57 -14.89 -5.95 13.90
N PHE A 58 -16.11 -6.12 14.41
CA PHE A 58 -17.29 -5.53 13.81
C PHE A 58 -17.33 -4.01 13.94
N ASP A 59 -16.88 -3.43 15.06
CA ASP A 59 -16.76 -1.98 15.22
C ASP A 59 -15.75 -1.37 14.24
N VAL A 60 -14.59 -2.01 14.07
CA VAL A 60 -13.59 -1.59 13.07
C VAL A 60 -14.12 -1.77 11.66
N LEU A 61 -14.76 -2.90 11.35
CA LEU A 61 -15.33 -3.20 10.03
C LEU A 61 -16.47 -2.23 9.67
N ALA A 62 -17.34 -1.89 10.62
CA ALA A 62 -18.39 -0.90 10.43
C ALA A 62 -17.83 0.49 10.12
N LYS A 63 -16.62 0.80 10.60
CA LYS A 63 -15.92 2.05 10.32
C LYS A 63 -15.08 2.03 9.03
N ILE A 64 -14.76 0.86 8.46
CA ILE A 64 -14.07 0.75 7.15
C ILE A 64 -14.72 1.59 6.05
N PRO A 65 -16.04 1.53 5.78
CA PRO A 65 -16.63 2.32 4.71
C PRO A 65 -16.48 3.83 4.95
N VAL A 66 -16.49 4.27 6.21
CA VAL A 66 -16.28 5.69 6.56
C VAL A 66 -14.82 6.10 6.38
N TYR A 67 -13.87 5.30 6.87
CA TYR A 67 -12.43 5.59 6.72
C TYR A 67 -11.98 5.53 5.25
N VAL A 68 -12.44 4.54 4.49
CA VAL A 68 -12.15 4.40 3.06
C VAL A 68 -12.81 5.52 2.27
N GLY A 69 -14.04 5.90 2.63
CA GLY A 69 -14.75 7.02 2.01
C GLY A 69 -14.03 8.35 2.22
N ASN A 70 -13.58 8.63 3.45
CA ASN A 70 -12.84 9.85 3.78
C ASN A 70 -11.47 9.86 3.11
N PHE A 71 -10.72 8.75 3.18
CA PHE A 71 -9.44 8.63 2.49
C PHE A 71 -9.58 8.84 0.98
N PHE A 72 -10.52 8.17 0.32
CA PHE A 72 -10.65 8.31 -1.13
C PHE A 72 -11.11 9.72 -1.52
N SER A 73 -11.85 10.42 -0.66
CA SER A 73 -12.29 11.80 -0.86
C SER A 73 -11.17 12.82 -0.65
N ASP A 74 -10.43 12.71 0.47
CA ASP A 74 -9.33 13.61 0.84
C ASP A 74 -8.11 13.43 -0.08
N TYR A 75 -7.88 12.21 -0.57
CA TYR A 75 -6.73 11.87 -1.41
C TYR A 75 -7.07 11.75 -2.90
N ARG A 76 -8.26 12.16 -3.37
CA ARG A 76 -8.64 12.09 -4.80
C ARG A 76 -7.54 12.63 -5.72
N GLN A 77 -7.02 13.82 -5.42
CA GLN A 77 -6.05 14.50 -6.28
C GLN A 77 -4.70 13.77 -6.36
N PRO A 78 -4.01 13.45 -5.24
CA PRO A 78 -2.77 12.67 -5.32
C PRO A 78 -2.99 11.25 -5.84
N LEU A 79 -4.13 10.60 -5.54
CA LEU A 79 -4.44 9.27 -6.07
C LEU A 79 -4.60 9.28 -7.58
N VAL A 80 -5.30 10.27 -8.15
CA VAL A 80 -5.43 10.41 -9.60
C VAL A 80 -4.07 10.69 -10.23
N THR A 81 -3.24 11.53 -9.63
CA THR A 81 -1.88 11.79 -10.13
C THR A 81 -1.02 10.53 -10.09
N LEU A 82 -1.04 9.78 -8.99
CA LEU A 82 -0.32 8.51 -8.88
C LEU A 82 -0.84 7.47 -9.87
N LEU A 83 -2.16 7.41 -10.08
CA LEU A 83 -2.78 6.54 -11.06
C LEU A 83 -2.40 6.94 -12.49
N LEU A 84 -2.32 8.23 -12.79
CA LEU A 84 -1.83 8.73 -14.08
C LEU A 84 -0.36 8.40 -14.30
N ILE A 85 0.49 8.57 -13.28
CA ILE A 85 1.92 8.21 -13.36
C ILE A 85 2.06 6.70 -13.54
N ALA A 86 1.36 5.89 -12.73
CA ALA A 86 1.39 4.44 -12.81
C ALA A 86 0.88 3.93 -14.16
N SER A 87 -0.26 4.45 -14.63
CA SER A 87 -0.79 4.09 -15.96
C SER A 87 0.12 4.54 -17.09
N GLY A 88 0.73 5.71 -16.99
CA GLY A 88 1.77 6.17 -17.92
C GLY A 88 2.96 5.22 -17.97
N ALA A 89 3.47 4.81 -16.80
CA ALA A 89 4.56 3.85 -16.69
C ALA A 89 4.18 2.48 -17.28
N VAL A 90 2.98 1.98 -16.99
CA VAL A 90 2.45 0.73 -17.57
C VAL A 90 2.32 0.84 -19.08
N THR A 91 1.84 1.98 -19.59
CA THR A 91 1.72 2.23 -21.03
C THR A 91 3.08 2.18 -21.71
N VAL A 92 4.09 2.83 -21.12
CA VAL A 92 5.47 2.77 -21.62
C VAL A 92 5.99 1.33 -21.59
N TYR A 93 5.79 0.60 -20.48
CA TYR A 93 6.21 -0.78 -20.35
C TYR A 93 5.58 -1.68 -21.42
N ILE A 94 4.27 -1.59 -21.63
CA ILE A 94 3.56 -2.35 -22.68
C ILE A 94 4.10 -1.97 -24.06
N THR A 95 4.31 -0.69 -24.33
CA THR A 95 4.85 -0.23 -25.62
C THR A 95 6.23 -0.82 -25.88
N LEU A 96 7.11 -0.83 -24.88
CA LEU A 96 8.43 -1.46 -24.98
C LEU A 96 8.33 -2.98 -25.16
N ALA A 97 7.46 -3.65 -24.39
CA ALA A 97 7.23 -5.09 -24.51
C ALA A 97 6.67 -5.49 -25.89
N VAL A 98 5.80 -4.66 -26.46
CA VAL A 98 5.29 -4.85 -27.83
C VAL A 98 6.41 -4.67 -28.84
N LEU A 99 7.28 -3.67 -28.66
CA LEU A 99 8.41 -3.44 -29.55
C LEU A 99 9.40 -4.61 -29.54
N ASP A 100 9.71 -5.12 -28.34
CA ASP A 100 10.53 -6.32 -28.12
C ASP A 100 9.93 -7.55 -28.81
N ALA A 101 8.63 -7.79 -28.60
CA ALA A 101 7.91 -8.90 -29.23
C ALA A 101 7.82 -8.78 -30.77
N ILE A 102 7.76 -7.56 -31.30
CA ILE A 102 7.79 -7.32 -32.76
C ILE A 102 9.16 -7.68 -33.33
N ASP A 103 10.25 -7.34 -32.63
CA ASP A 103 11.61 -7.63 -33.08
C ASP A 103 11.91 -9.14 -33.06
N ASP A 104 11.29 -9.88 -32.14
CA ASP A 104 11.35 -11.36 -32.08
C ASP A 104 10.59 -12.05 -33.23
N ILE A 105 9.67 -11.35 -33.90
CA ILE A 105 8.89 -11.88 -35.02
C ILE A 105 9.44 -11.35 -36.35
N PRO A 106 10.16 -12.19 -37.13
CA PRO A 106 10.94 -11.73 -38.29
C PRO A 106 10.10 -11.11 -39.43
N LEU A 107 8.78 -11.31 -39.45
CA LEU A 107 7.88 -10.75 -40.45
C LEU A 107 7.16 -9.46 -40.00
N LEU A 108 6.98 -9.21 -38.70
CA LEU A 108 6.23 -8.05 -38.23
C LEU A 108 7.02 -6.75 -38.41
N SER A 109 8.31 -6.74 -38.04
CA SER A 109 9.20 -5.59 -38.22
C SER A 109 9.19 -5.03 -39.66
N PRO A 110 9.40 -5.84 -40.73
CA PRO A 110 9.32 -5.33 -42.10
C PRO A 110 7.90 -4.91 -42.51
N ILE A 111 6.84 -5.58 -42.04
CA ILE A 111 5.45 -5.20 -42.34
C ILE A 111 5.11 -3.83 -41.72
N LEU A 112 5.47 -3.58 -40.46
CA LEU A 112 5.22 -2.29 -39.81
C LEU A 112 6.02 -1.16 -40.46
N LYS A 113 7.26 -1.43 -40.91
CA LYS A 113 8.04 -0.46 -41.70
C LYS A 113 7.35 -0.15 -43.03
N LEU A 114 6.83 -1.15 -43.73
CA LEU A 114 6.09 -0.96 -44.97
C LEU A 114 4.75 -0.23 -44.76
N LEU A 115 4.01 -0.57 -43.71
CA LEU A 115 2.76 0.12 -43.35
C LEU A 115 3.03 1.57 -42.94
N GLY A 116 4.04 1.80 -42.11
CA GLY A 116 4.46 3.13 -41.67
C GLY A 116 4.89 3.99 -42.86
N LEU A 117 5.87 3.53 -43.64
CA LEU A 117 6.35 4.28 -44.80
C LEU A 117 5.30 4.42 -45.90
N GLY A 118 4.52 3.38 -46.16
CA GLY A 118 3.44 3.40 -47.14
C GLY A 118 2.34 4.39 -46.75
N TYR A 119 1.90 4.35 -45.50
CA TYR A 119 0.88 5.28 -45.01
C TYR A 119 1.42 6.70 -44.89
N SER A 120 2.67 6.90 -44.44
CA SER A 120 3.30 8.22 -44.42
C SER A 120 3.45 8.80 -45.83
N ALA A 121 3.91 8.01 -46.81
CA ALA A 121 4.02 8.45 -48.20
C ALA A 121 2.65 8.78 -48.80
N TRP A 122 1.65 7.91 -48.58
CA TRP A 122 0.27 8.16 -49.01
C TRP A 122 -0.32 9.41 -48.35
N PHE A 123 -0.09 9.59 -47.04
CA PHE A 123 -0.56 10.74 -46.29
C PHE A 123 0.06 12.03 -46.84
N VAL A 124 1.38 12.08 -46.96
CA VAL A 124 2.08 13.25 -47.51
C VAL A 124 1.57 13.59 -48.92
N TYR A 125 1.43 12.59 -49.78
CA TYR A 125 0.91 12.78 -51.13
C TYR A 125 -0.55 13.26 -51.15
N ARG A 126 -1.42 12.64 -50.35
CA ARG A 126 -2.86 12.92 -50.30
C ARG A 126 -3.19 14.23 -49.60
N TYR A 127 -2.35 14.69 -48.69
CA TYR A 127 -2.73 15.73 -47.74
C TYR A 127 -1.76 16.92 -47.68
N LEU A 128 -0.45 16.70 -47.87
CA LEU A 128 0.55 17.77 -47.80
C LEU A 128 0.95 18.33 -49.16
N TRP A 129 0.79 17.56 -50.25
CA TRP A 129 1.20 17.96 -51.59
C TRP A 129 0.32 19.08 -52.18
N LYS A 130 -1.00 18.97 -52.05
CA LYS A 130 -1.97 19.94 -52.57
C LYS A 130 -2.27 21.02 -51.54
N ALA A 131 -2.24 22.29 -51.97
CA ALA A 131 -2.54 23.42 -51.10
C ALA A 131 -3.96 23.37 -50.51
N GLU A 132 -4.96 23.00 -51.32
CA GLU A 132 -6.36 22.84 -50.91
C GLU A 132 -6.50 21.80 -49.79
N ASN A 133 -5.88 20.62 -49.98
CA ASN A 133 -5.95 19.52 -49.02
C ASN A 133 -5.28 19.86 -47.67
N ARG A 134 -4.22 20.69 -47.69
CA ARG A 134 -3.64 21.21 -46.43
C ARG A 134 -4.60 22.12 -45.70
N GLN A 135 -5.33 22.97 -46.41
CA GLN A 135 -6.26 23.93 -45.82
C GLN A 135 -7.49 23.23 -45.22
N GLU A 136 -8.04 22.23 -45.92
CA GLU A 136 -9.11 21.36 -45.43
C GLU A 136 -8.71 20.66 -44.13
N LEU A 137 -7.52 20.06 -44.10
CA LEU A 137 -7.02 19.40 -42.90
C LEU A 137 -6.83 20.32 -41.71
N TRP A 138 -6.33 21.53 -41.90
CA TRP A 138 -6.19 22.49 -40.80
C TRP A 138 -7.55 22.89 -40.23
N GLN A 139 -8.55 23.07 -41.09
CA GLN A 139 -9.92 23.37 -40.66
C GLN A 139 -10.53 22.20 -39.89
N GLU A 140 -10.39 20.97 -40.39
CA GLU A 140 -10.85 19.76 -39.70
C GLU A 140 -10.11 19.55 -38.37
N PHE A 141 -8.81 19.81 -38.33
CA PHE A 141 -8.00 19.68 -37.12
C PHE A 141 -8.42 20.67 -36.03
N GLU A 142 -8.63 21.94 -36.37
CA GLU A 142 -9.15 22.94 -35.42
C GLU A 142 -10.59 22.61 -34.98
N ALA A 143 -11.43 22.12 -35.88
CA ALA A 143 -12.78 21.64 -35.54
C ALA A 143 -12.75 20.43 -34.60
N PHE A 144 -11.81 19.51 -34.77
CA PHE A 144 -11.65 18.35 -33.88
C PHE A 144 -11.06 18.73 -32.53
N LYS A 145 -10.02 19.58 -32.53
CA LYS A 145 -9.40 20.12 -31.32
C LYS A 145 -10.40 20.86 -30.45
N SER A 146 -11.23 21.72 -31.04
CA SER A 146 -12.29 22.44 -30.32
C SER A 146 -13.38 21.53 -29.74
N GLN A 147 -13.63 20.37 -30.37
CA GLN A 147 -14.54 19.36 -29.81
C GLN A 147 -13.98 18.66 -28.58
N ILE A 148 -12.66 18.39 -28.54
CA ILE A 148 -12.03 17.66 -27.42
C ILE A 148 -11.66 18.59 -26.27
N VAL A 149 -11.07 19.73 -26.58
CA VAL A 149 -10.59 20.70 -25.56
C VAL A 149 -11.75 21.53 -25.02
N GLY A 150 -12.90 21.51 -25.70
CA GLY A 150 -14.02 22.39 -25.44
C GLY A 150 -13.78 23.75 -26.09
N ARG A 151 -14.85 24.36 -26.63
CA ARG A 151 -14.83 25.76 -27.06
C ARG A 151 -14.40 26.61 -25.88
N ASP A 152 -13.25 27.27 -26.00
CA ASP A 152 -12.97 28.47 -25.22
C ASP A 152 -14.20 29.39 -25.38
N SER A 153 -14.99 29.48 -24.30
CA SER A 153 -16.18 30.33 -24.24
C SER A 153 -15.78 31.77 -23.98
#